data_AF-A0A1Z9M5Y9-F1
#
_entry.id   AF-A0A1Z9M5Y9-F1
#
_cell.length_a   1.000
_cell.length_b   1.000
_cell.length_c   1.000
_cell.angle_alpha   90.00
_cell.angle_beta   90.00
_cell.angle_gamma   90.00
#
_symmetry.space_group_name_H-M   'P 1'
#
loop_
_entity.id
_entity.type
_entity.pdbx_description
1 polymer ?
#
loop_
_entity_poly.entity_id
_entity_poly.type
_entity_poly.pdbx_seq_one_letter_code
_entity_poly.pdbx_strand_id
1 'polypeptide(L)'
;MKILVFLLSFIFLGSSFLLSAPKSDRKEGRHPKKKAQKIEDKKNLNLNMKLKSERGLAIKEKKERKRLARENFKQDKTLLIESHKEEIQAIRENMRSEFEAAKSKEEKKKIKESYKLKILDLKHGHKKDLIDLKYNFKKSNKKSYK
;
A
#
# COMPACT_ATOMS: atom_id res chain seq x y z
N MET A 1 -38.52 7.16 13.64
CA MET A 1 -38.85 7.31 15.06
C MET A 1 -38.57 6.00 15.78
N LYS A 2 -38.07 6.08 17.01
CA LYS A 2 -37.58 4.97 17.85
C LYS A 2 -38.76 4.11 18.32
N ILE A 3 -38.70 2.79 18.12
CA ILE A 3 -39.67 1.87 18.72
C ILE A 3 -39.08 1.39 20.05
N LEU A 4 -39.69 1.94 21.10
CA LEU A 4 -39.56 1.62 22.49
C LEU A 4 -40.37 0.32 22.74
N VAL A 5 -39.74 -0.72 23.29
CA VAL A 5 -40.49 -1.80 23.97
C VAL A 5 -39.84 -2.02 25.33
N PHE A 6 -40.24 -1.16 26.25
CA PHE A 6 -40.18 -1.38 27.69
C PHE A 6 -41.61 -1.70 28.10
N LEU A 7 -41.78 -2.72 28.95
CA LEU A 7 -42.94 -3.06 29.80
C LEU A 7 -43.36 -4.51 29.63
N LEU A 8 -42.81 -5.38 30.47
CA LEU A 8 -43.59 -6.48 31.04
C LEU A 8 -43.19 -6.59 32.52
N SER A 9 -43.93 -5.84 33.35
CA SER A 9 -43.97 -6.02 34.79
C SER A 9 -45.29 -6.71 35.14
N PHE A 10 -45.28 -7.44 36.26
CA PHE A 10 -46.42 -8.09 36.92
C PHE A 10 -46.83 -9.41 36.23
N ILE A 11 -47.00 -10.54 36.90
CA ILE A 11 -47.65 -10.79 38.20
C ILE A 11 -47.12 -12.15 38.70
N PHE A 12 -46.60 -12.23 39.93
CA PHE A 12 -46.96 -13.35 40.83
C PHE A 12 -46.66 -12.96 42.29
N LEU A 13 -47.63 -12.27 42.88
CA LEU A 13 -47.85 -12.23 44.32
C LEU A 13 -48.35 -13.63 44.74
N GLY A 14 -47.71 -14.25 45.74
CA GLY A 14 -48.19 -15.51 46.28
C GLY A 14 -47.40 -15.98 47.51
N SER A 15 -48.01 -15.75 48.67
CA SER A 15 -47.92 -16.51 49.93
C SER A 15 -46.58 -16.64 50.65
N SER A 16 -46.52 -15.91 51.78
CA SER A 16 -45.73 -16.18 52.97
C SER A 16 -45.95 -17.60 53.49
N PHE A 17 -44.87 -18.33 53.83
CA PHE A 17 -44.88 -19.16 55.03
C PHE A 17 -43.46 -19.39 55.55
N LEU A 18 -43.28 -19.08 56.83
CA LEU A 18 -42.08 -19.29 57.63
C LEU A 18 -41.74 -20.79 57.69
N LEU A 19 -40.51 -21.15 57.34
CA LEU A 19 -39.89 -22.35 57.91
C LEU A 19 -38.48 -22.02 58.41
N SER A 20 -38.38 -22.15 59.73
CA SER A 20 -37.22 -21.95 60.57
C SER A 20 -36.20 -23.10 60.42
N ALA A 21 -34.95 -22.74 60.75
CA ALA A 21 -33.80 -23.57 61.11
C ALA A 21 -32.92 -24.13 59.97
N PRO A 22 -31.63 -24.44 60.25
CA PRO A 22 -30.67 -23.73 61.11
C PRO A 22 -29.42 -23.32 60.32
N LYS A 23 -28.55 -22.54 60.99
CA LYS A 23 -27.22 -22.14 60.51
C LYS A 23 -26.43 -23.35 60.02
N SER A 24 -26.34 -23.54 58.70
CA SER A 24 -25.24 -24.28 58.09
C SER A 24 -24.09 -23.30 57.91
N ASP A 25 -23.07 -23.43 58.76
CA ASP A 25 -21.74 -22.86 58.54
C ASP A 25 -21.22 -23.31 57.18
N ARG A 26 -21.49 -22.53 56.14
CA ARG A 26 -20.90 -22.72 54.82
C ARG A 26 -19.75 -21.76 54.65
N LYS A 27 -18.68 -21.99 55.40
CA LYS A 27 -17.34 -21.58 54.96
C LYS A 27 -16.87 -22.54 53.86
N GLU A 28 -17.49 -22.43 52.68
CA GLU A 28 -16.99 -23.09 51.47
C GLU A 28 -16.97 -22.11 50.30
N GLY A 29 -15.78 -21.55 50.11
CA GLY A 29 -15.10 -21.60 48.82
C GLY A 29 -15.85 -21.02 47.63
N ARG A 30 -15.87 -19.68 47.50
CA ARG A 30 -16.33 -19.06 46.24
C ARG A 30 -15.50 -17.88 45.76
N HIS A 31 -14.18 -18.02 45.64
CA HIS A 31 -13.40 -17.13 44.76
C HIS A 31 -12.38 -17.80 43.80
N PRO A 32 -12.56 -19.03 43.27
CA PRO A 32 -11.73 -19.49 42.15
C PRO A 32 -12.17 -18.86 40.81
N LYS A 33 -13.49 -18.66 40.58
CA LYS A 33 -14.02 -18.12 39.31
C LYS A 33 -13.56 -16.69 39.02
N LYS A 34 -13.56 -15.78 40.02
CA LYS A 34 -13.08 -14.39 39.85
C LYS A 34 -11.57 -14.30 39.60
N LYS A 35 -10.77 -15.24 40.12
CA LYS A 35 -9.32 -15.30 39.88
C LYS A 35 -9.01 -15.87 38.50
N ALA A 36 -9.72 -16.93 38.09
CA ALA A 36 -9.62 -17.50 36.75
C ALA A 36 -10.04 -16.51 35.66
N GLN A 37 -11.17 -15.81 35.85
CA GLN A 37 -11.64 -14.75 34.95
C GLN A 37 -10.60 -13.64 34.79
N LYS A 38 -10.01 -13.14 35.89
CA LYS A 38 -8.95 -12.12 35.84
C LYS A 38 -7.68 -12.59 35.12
N ILE A 39 -7.35 -13.88 35.17
CA ILE A 39 -6.21 -14.44 34.44
C ILE A 39 -6.52 -14.50 32.94
N GLU A 40 -7.73 -14.91 32.59
CA GLU A 40 -8.21 -14.95 31.21
C GLU A 40 -8.30 -13.55 30.59
N ASP A 41 -8.84 -12.57 31.33
CA ASP A 41 -8.89 -11.15 30.92
C ASP A 41 -7.49 -10.58 30.68
N LYS A 42 -6.52 -10.90 31.54
CA LYS A 42 -5.10 -10.48 31.36
C LYS A 42 -4.46 -11.14 30.15
N LYS A 43 -4.75 -12.43 29.89
CA LYS A 43 -4.28 -13.15 28.69
C LYS A 43 -4.86 -12.53 27.43
N ASN A 44 -6.16 -12.22 27.44
CA ASN A 44 -6.87 -11.57 26.33
C ASN A 44 -6.34 -10.16 26.07
N LEU A 45 -6.05 -9.37 27.11
CA LEU A 45 -5.43 -8.06 26.99
C LEU A 45 -4.03 -8.15 26.36
N ASN A 46 -3.18 -9.08 26.82
CA ASN A 46 -1.83 -9.28 26.28
C ASN A 46 -1.90 -9.71 24.80
N LEU A 47 -2.79 -10.64 24.46
CA LEU A 47 -3.01 -11.07 23.08
C LEU A 47 -3.46 -9.90 22.19
N ASN A 48 -4.38 -9.06 22.66
CA ASN A 48 -4.82 -7.87 21.94
C ASN A 48 -3.68 -6.85 21.75
N MET A 49 -2.84 -6.64 22.77
CA MET A 49 -1.66 -5.77 22.66
C MET A 49 -0.65 -6.31 21.64
N LYS A 50 -0.39 -7.63 21.62
CA LYS A 50 0.45 -8.26 20.59
C LYS A 50 -0.13 -8.09 19.20
N LEU A 51 -1.42 -8.40 19.00
CA LEU A 51 -2.09 -8.22 17.71
C LEU A 51 -2.07 -6.76 17.23
N LYS A 52 -2.22 -5.79 18.14
CA LYS A 52 -2.07 -4.35 17.82
C LYS A 52 -0.64 -4.00 17.39
N SER A 53 0.37 -4.54 18.07
CA SER A 53 1.78 -4.32 17.69
C SER A 53 2.12 -4.92 16.32
N GLU A 54 1.67 -6.15 16.04
CA GLU A 54 1.86 -6.82 14.74
C GLU A 54 1.16 -6.08 13.61
N ARG A 55 -0.08 -5.63 13.83
CA ARG A 55 -0.79 -4.74 12.88
C ARG A 55 -0.02 -3.44 12.66
N GLY A 56 0.55 -2.86 13.72
CA GLY A 56 1.39 -1.67 13.65
C GLY A 56 2.64 -1.89 12.79
N LEU A 57 3.31 -3.02 12.95
CA LEU A 57 4.48 -3.42 12.16
C LEU A 57 4.10 -3.64 10.69
N ALA A 58 3.04 -4.38 10.42
CA ALA A 58 2.55 -4.63 9.06
C ALA A 58 2.17 -3.33 8.31
N ILE A 59 1.59 -2.35 9.02
CA ILE A 59 1.28 -1.04 8.44
C ILE A 59 2.57 -0.28 8.10
N LYS A 60 3.57 -0.27 9.00
CA LYS A 60 4.86 0.37 8.75
C LYS A 60 5.57 -0.27 7.56
N GLU A 61 5.64 -1.59 7.52
CA GLU A 61 6.25 -2.32 6.41
C GLU A 61 5.54 -2.03 5.08
N LYS A 62 4.20 -2.01 5.07
CA LYS A 62 3.43 -1.63 3.88
C LYS A 62 3.73 -0.20 3.42
N LYS A 63 3.98 0.74 4.34
CA LYS A 63 4.35 2.12 4.00
C LYS A 63 5.76 2.18 3.39
N GLU A 64 6.73 1.49 3.99
CA GLU A 64 8.10 1.43 3.47
C GLU A 64 8.17 0.78 2.09
N ARG A 65 7.47 -0.35 1.87
CA ARG A 65 7.39 -0.98 0.54
C ARG A 65 6.85 -0.03 -0.53
N LYS A 66 5.83 0.77 -0.20
CA LYS A 66 5.28 1.79 -1.13
C LYS A 66 6.26 2.93 -1.39
N ARG A 67 7.02 3.34 -0.36
CA ARG A 67 8.02 4.39 -0.46
C ARG A 67 9.13 3.95 -1.42
N LEU A 68 9.74 2.79 -1.15
CA LEU A 68 10.79 2.21 -1.97
C LEU A 68 10.34 2.02 -3.42
N ALA A 69 9.13 1.48 -3.65
CA ALA A 69 8.61 1.33 -5.01
C ALA A 69 8.52 2.67 -5.76
N ARG A 70 8.15 3.77 -5.08
CA ARG A 70 8.08 5.10 -5.69
C ARG A 70 9.46 5.70 -5.94
N GLU A 71 10.41 5.47 -5.05
CA GLU A 71 11.79 5.90 -5.21
C GLU A 71 12.45 5.18 -6.38
N ASN A 72 12.32 3.85 -6.46
CA ASN A 72 12.82 3.05 -7.58
C ASN A 72 12.20 3.51 -8.91
N PHE A 73 10.88 3.72 -8.96
CA PHE A 73 10.24 4.24 -10.19
C PHE A 73 10.78 5.61 -10.62
N LYS A 74 11.12 6.49 -9.67
CA LYS A 74 11.74 7.78 -10.00
C LYS A 74 13.13 7.58 -10.58
N GLN A 75 13.93 6.70 -9.98
CA GLN A 75 15.29 6.38 -10.43
C GLN A 75 15.27 5.74 -11.83
N ASP A 76 14.41 4.74 -12.06
CA ASP A 76 14.25 4.11 -13.37
C ASP A 76 13.87 5.14 -14.44
N LYS A 77 12.94 6.05 -14.09
CA LYS A 77 12.52 7.11 -15.00
C LYS A 77 13.65 8.10 -15.30
N THR A 78 14.47 8.48 -14.33
CA THR A 78 15.59 9.40 -14.55
C THR A 78 16.65 8.76 -15.44
N LEU A 79 17.02 7.51 -15.14
CA LEU A 79 17.97 6.74 -15.95
C LEU A 79 17.50 6.59 -17.39
N LEU A 80 16.22 6.27 -17.59
CA LEU A 80 15.65 6.15 -18.94
C LEU A 80 15.71 7.48 -19.70
N ILE A 81 15.38 8.60 -19.05
CA ILE A 81 15.45 9.93 -19.67
C ILE A 81 16.89 10.32 -20.01
N GLU A 82 17.85 9.98 -19.15
CA GLU A 82 19.27 10.23 -19.40
C GLU A 82 19.76 9.43 -20.60
N SER A 83 19.48 8.13 -20.64
CA SER A 83 19.78 7.27 -21.78
C SER A 83 19.17 7.81 -23.09
N HIS A 84 17.89 8.23 -23.07
CA HIS A 84 17.24 8.85 -24.23
C HIS A 84 17.92 10.14 -24.70
N LYS A 85 18.43 10.95 -23.77
CA LYS A 85 19.17 12.18 -24.10
C LYS A 85 20.51 11.85 -24.74
N GLU A 86 21.25 10.88 -24.20
CA GLU A 86 22.54 10.42 -24.71
C GLU A 86 22.40 9.87 -26.14
N GLU A 87 21.37 9.06 -26.42
CA GLU A 87 21.09 8.56 -27.77
C GLU A 87 20.84 9.70 -28.77
N ILE A 88 20.01 10.68 -28.40
CA ILE A 88 19.74 11.84 -29.26
C ILE A 88 21.01 12.67 -29.45
N GLN A 89 21.85 12.78 -28.42
CA GLN A 89 23.11 13.53 -28.50
C GLN A 89 24.09 12.84 -29.46
N ALA A 90 24.29 11.53 -29.36
CA ALA A 90 25.13 10.77 -30.28
C ALA A 90 24.69 10.95 -31.74
N ILE A 91 23.38 10.96 -31.99
CA ILE A 91 22.85 11.18 -33.34
C ILE A 91 23.09 12.59 -33.84
N ARG A 92 23.04 13.60 -32.96
CA ARG A 92 23.38 14.98 -33.32
C ARG A 92 24.87 15.14 -33.62
N GLU A 93 25.72 14.42 -32.91
CA GLU A 93 27.16 14.41 -33.16
C GLU A 93 27.46 13.78 -34.52
N ASN A 94 26.87 12.61 -34.81
CA ASN A 94 26.97 11.98 -36.13
C ASN A 94 26.45 12.89 -37.26
N MET A 95 25.31 13.55 -37.05
CA MET A 95 24.77 14.53 -38.00
C MET A 95 25.77 15.66 -38.28
N ARG A 96 26.43 16.20 -37.25
CA ARG A 96 27.43 17.27 -37.40
C ARG A 96 28.62 16.79 -38.22
N SER A 97 29.17 15.62 -37.88
CA SER A 97 30.31 15.04 -38.60
C SER A 97 29.98 14.80 -40.08
N GLU A 98 28.83 14.20 -40.39
CA GLU A 98 28.41 14.01 -41.79
C GLU A 98 28.14 15.34 -42.51
N PHE A 99 27.56 16.31 -41.82
CA PHE A 99 27.28 17.63 -42.38
C PHE A 99 28.56 18.41 -42.71
N GLU A 100 29.60 18.26 -41.91
CA GLU A 100 30.92 18.85 -42.15
C GLU A 100 31.65 18.16 -43.30
N ALA A 101 31.51 16.84 -43.43
CA ALA A 101 32.10 16.07 -44.53
C ALA A 101 31.41 16.32 -45.89
N ALA A 102 30.14 16.72 -45.89
CA ALA A 102 29.36 16.96 -47.11
C ALA A 102 29.90 18.17 -47.90
N LYS A 103 30.06 17.99 -49.21
CA LYS A 103 30.66 19.01 -50.10
C LYS A 103 29.60 19.88 -50.78
N SER A 104 28.41 19.34 -51.03
CA SER A 104 27.33 20.07 -51.71
C SER A 104 26.26 20.59 -50.74
N LYS A 105 25.58 21.68 -51.14
CA LYS A 105 24.43 22.21 -50.38
C LYS A 105 23.25 21.23 -50.35
N GLU A 106 23.08 20.44 -51.41
CA GLU A 106 22.01 19.44 -51.49
C GLU A 106 22.25 18.24 -50.56
N GLU A 107 23.47 17.73 -50.49
CA GLU A 107 23.85 16.68 -49.52
C GLU A 107 23.60 17.16 -48.09
N LYS A 108 24.05 18.37 -47.76
CA LYS A 108 23.82 19.01 -46.46
C LYS A 108 22.33 19.10 -46.10
N LYS A 109 21.47 19.38 -47.08
CA LYS A 109 20.01 19.41 -46.89
C LYS A 109 19.46 18.00 -46.64
N LYS A 110 19.86 17.02 -47.44
CA LYS A 110 19.45 15.61 -47.29
C LYS A 110 19.86 15.03 -45.92
N ILE A 111 21.09 15.31 -45.47
CA ILE A 111 21.58 14.89 -44.15
C ILE A 111 20.71 15.50 -43.04
N LYS A 112 20.46 16.81 -43.07
CA LYS A 112 19.60 17.46 -42.08
C LYS A 112 18.19 16.87 -42.03
N GLU A 113 17.60 16.60 -43.18
CA GLU A 113 16.25 16.01 -43.27
C GLU A 113 16.23 14.58 -42.74
N SER A 114 17.19 13.75 -43.13
CA SER A 114 17.33 12.36 -42.67
C SER A 114 17.49 12.29 -41.14
N TYR A 115 18.42 13.06 -40.58
CA TYR A 115 18.66 13.07 -39.13
C TYR A 115 17.50 13.68 -38.34
N LYS A 116 16.78 14.66 -38.91
CA LYS A 116 15.55 15.19 -38.31
C LYS A 116 14.50 14.09 -38.17
N LEU A 117 14.29 13.27 -39.20
CA LEU A 117 13.36 12.13 -39.15
C LEU A 117 13.81 11.09 -38.12
N LYS A 118 15.09 10.69 -38.12
CA LYS A 118 15.64 9.75 -37.12
C LYS A 118 15.41 10.22 -35.68
N ILE A 119 15.67 11.50 -35.39
CA ILE A 119 15.42 12.07 -34.05
C ILE A 119 13.93 12.08 -33.70
N LEU A 120 13.06 12.31 -34.69
CA LEU A 120 11.61 12.34 -34.48
C LEU A 120 11.08 10.93 -34.15
N ASP A 121 11.54 9.92 -34.87
CA ASP A 121 11.19 8.52 -34.63
C ASP A 121 11.66 8.07 -33.25
N LEU A 122 12.88 8.42 -32.87
CA LEU A 122 13.39 8.12 -31.52
C LEU A 122 12.58 8.79 -30.44
N LYS A 123 12.25 10.08 -30.58
CA LYS A 123 11.39 10.77 -29.61
C LYS A 123 10.02 10.09 -29.46
N HIS A 124 9.49 9.54 -30.54
CA HIS A 124 8.25 8.77 -30.49
C HIS A 124 8.44 7.46 -29.70
N GLY A 125 9.52 6.71 -29.96
CA GLY A 125 9.90 5.53 -29.19
C GLY A 125 10.09 5.83 -27.70
N HIS A 126 10.89 6.85 -27.39
CA HIS A 126 11.17 7.31 -26.04
C HIS A 126 9.90 7.67 -25.26
N LYS A 127 8.94 8.31 -25.93
CA LYS A 127 7.63 8.61 -25.34
C LYS A 127 6.86 7.34 -24.99
N LYS A 128 6.90 6.32 -25.86
CA LYS A 128 6.27 5.02 -25.61
C LYS A 128 6.92 4.32 -24.42
N ASP A 129 8.25 4.30 -24.32
CA ASP A 129 8.95 3.68 -23.19
C ASP A 129 8.56 4.31 -21.85
N LEU A 130 8.44 5.64 -21.79
CA LEU A 130 7.99 6.35 -20.59
C LEU A 130 6.54 6.03 -20.23
N ILE A 131 5.68 5.83 -21.23
CA ILE A 131 4.29 5.39 -21.02
C ILE A 131 4.26 3.97 -20.46
N ASP A 132 5.05 3.07 -21.03
CA ASP A 132 5.13 1.67 -20.63
C ASP A 132 5.72 1.53 -19.22
N LEU A 133 6.76 2.29 -18.88
CA LEU A 133 7.32 2.37 -17.53
C LEU A 133 6.24 2.76 -16.50
N LYS A 134 5.45 3.80 -16.82
CA LYS A 134 4.34 4.26 -15.97
C LYS A 134 3.24 3.20 -15.86
N TYR A 135 2.92 2.51 -16.95
CA TYR A 135 1.93 1.45 -16.97
C TYR A 135 2.36 0.27 -16.08
N ASN A 136 3.60 -0.18 -16.23
CA ASN A 136 4.18 -1.27 -15.46
C ASN A 136 4.21 -0.95 -13.96
N PHE A 137 4.58 0.28 -13.59
CA PHE A 137 4.52 0.73 -12.19
C PHE A 137 3.09 0.73 -11.62
N LYS A 138 2.09 1.14 -12.42
CA LYS A 138 0.68 1.06 -11.99
C LYS A 138 0.22 -0.39 -11.84
N LYS A 139 0.63 -1.28 -12.76
CA LYS A 139 0.27 -2.69 -12.76
C LYS A 139 0.90 -3.45 -11.57
N SER A 140 2.17 -3.22 -11.28
CA SER A 140 2.87 -3.84 -10.15
C SER A 140 2.26 -3.41 -8.81
N ASN A 141 1.97 -2.12 -8.65
CA ASN A 141 1.28 -1.62 -7.47
C ASN A 141 -0.12 -2.21 -7.31
N LYS A 142 -0.88 -2.42 -8.38
CA LYS A 142 -2.22 -3.04 -8.28
C LYS A 142 -2.16 -4.52 -7.86
N LYS A 143 -1.14 -5.26 -8.28
CA LYS A 143 -0.98 -6.68 -7.94
C LYS A 143 -0.55 -6.91 -6.49
N SER A 144 0.11 -5.96 -5.83
CA SER A 144 0.56 -6.11 -4.44
C SER A 144 -0.54 -5.99 -3.38
N TYR A 145 -1.82 -5.93 -3.77
CA TYR A 145 -2.98 -5.81 -2.87
C TYR A 145 -3.93 -7.02 -2.94
N LYS A 146 -3.60 -8.06 -3.71
CA LYS A 146 -4.27 -9.37 -3.66
C LYS A 146 -3.42 -10.32 -2.83
#